data_AF-A0A945VR93-F1
#
_entry.id   AF-A0A945VR93-F1
#
_cell.length_a   1.000
_cell.length_b   1.000
_cell.length_c   1.000
_cell.angle_alpha   90.00
_cell.angle_beta   90.00
_cell.angle_gamma   90.00
#
_symmetry.space_group_name_H-M   'P 1'
#
loop_
_entity.id
_entity.type
_entity.pdbx_description
1 polymer ?
#
loop_
_entity_poly.entity_id
_entity_poly.type
_entity_poly.pdbx_seq_one_letter_code
_entity_poly.pdbx_strand_id
1 'polypeptide(L)' 'MHIAVAAANGIDIIVTWNFKHINNPFTRMMIRQVVENNGYICPELCSPDEFLGDEV' A
#
# COMPACT_ATOMS: atom_id res chain seq x y z
N MET A 1 -4.14 -9.55 -4.90
CA MET A 1 -4.65 -8.97 -6.17
C MET A 1 -4.68 -7.44 -6.15
N HIS A 2 -5.27 -6.81 -5.12
CA HIS A 2 -5.48 -5.34 -5.09
C HIS A 2 -4.22 -4.49 -5.37
N ILE A 3 -3.06 -4.85 -4.79
CA ILE A 3 -1.82 -4.06 -4.94
C ILE A 3 -1.31 -4.06 -6.39
N ALA A 4 -1.25 -5.22 -7.04
CA ALA A 4 -0.77 -5.32 -8.41
C ALA A 4 -1.69 -4.56 -9.38
N VAL A 5 -3.01 -4.63 -9.17
CA VAL A 5 -3.99 -3.89 -9.97
C VAL A 5 -3.82 -2.38 -9.77
N ALA A 6 -3.66 -1.92 -8.53
CA ALA A 6 -3.42 -0.52 -8.23
C ALA A 6 -2.13 0.00 -8.89
N ALA A 7 -1.02 -0.73 -8.73
CA ALA A 7 0.27 -0.38 -9.32
C ALA A 7 0.20 -0.33 -10.86
N ALA A 8 -0.44 -1.32 -11.50
CA ALA A 8 -0.58 -1.37 -12.95
C ALA A 8 -1.47 -0.26 -13.53
N ASN A 9 -2.36 0.33 -12.71
CA ASN A 9 -3.24 1.42 -13.11
C ASN A 9 -2.78 2.79 -12.59
N GLY A 10 -1.59 2.88 -11.98
CA GLY A 10 -1.06 4.14 -11.45
C GLY A 10 -1.88 4.73 -10.30
N ILE A 11 -2.53 3.89 -9.49
CA ILE A 11 -3.22 4.34 -8.28
C ILE A 11 -2.17 4.68 -7.22
N ASP A 12 -2.28 5.86 -6.62
CA ASP A 12 -1.28 6.37 -5.68
C ASP A 12 -1.38 5.74 -4.28
N ILE A 13 -2.58 5.44 -3.81
CA ILE A 13 -2.84 5.06 -2.40
C ILE A 13 -3.83 3.89 -2.31
N ILE A 14 -3.56 2.94 -1.43
CA ILE A 14 -4.51 1.92 -0.96
C ILE A 14 -4.70 2.08 0.54
N VAL A 15 -5.92 2.46 0.92
CA VAL A 15 -6.34 2.51 2.31
C VAL A 15 -6.83 1.12 2.75
N THR A 16 -6.36 0.62 3.90
CA THR A 16 -6.65 -0.75 4.36
C THR A 16 -6.66 -0.89 5.89
N TRP A 17 -7.62 -1.68 6.41
CA TRP A 17 -7.68 -2.07 7.84
C TRP A 17 -6.88 -3.35 8.16
N ASN A 18 -6.22 -3.97 7.17
CA ASN A 18 -5.54 -5.26 7.37
C ASN A 18 -4.13 -5.08 7.94
N PHE A 19 -4.02 -4.78 9.23
CA PHE A 19 -2.75 -4.61 9.95
C PHE A 19 -1.94 -5.91 10.10
N LYS A 20 -2.62 -7.06 10.09
CA LYS A 20 -1.93 -8.35 10.25
C LYS A 20 -1.07 -8.66 9.04
N HIS A 21 -1.56 -8.35 7.84
CA HIS A 21 -0.89 -8.73 6.59
C HIS A 21 -0.47 -7.52 5.78
N ILE A 22 -1.40 -6.71 5.26
CA ILE A 22 -1.05 -5.72 4.21
C ILE A 22 -0.45 -4.45 4.81
N ASN A 23 -1.03 -3.91 5.90
CA ASN A 23 -0.53 -2.70 6.56
C ASN A 23 0.59 -2.99 7.57
N ASN A 24 1.04 -4.25 7.70
CA ASN A 24 2.20 -4.57 8.52
C ASN A 24 3.46 -3.91 7.92
N PRO A 25 4.28 -3.17 8.68
CA PRO A 25 5.43 -2.44 8.14
C PRO A 25 6.43 -3.30 7.35
N PHE A 26 6.71 -4.52 7.83
CA PHE A 26 7.62 -5.44 7.14
C PHE A 26 7.00 -5.97 5.83
N THR A 27 5.70 -6.24 5.85
CA THR A 27 5.00 -6.65 4.63
C THR A 27 4.89 -5.51 3.63
N ARG A 28 4.64 -4.26 4.08
CA ARG A 28 4.67 -3.05 3.23
C ARG A 28 6.02 -2.91 2.54
N MET A 29 7.12 -3.11 3.27
CA MET A 29 8.47 -3.08 2.72
C MET A 29 8.68 -4.15 1.64
N MET A 30 8.28 -5.40 1.90
CA MET A 30 8.40 -6.48 0.92
C MET A 30 7.53 -6.25 -0.32
N ILE A 31 6.30 -5.75 -0.12
CA ILE A 31 5.39 -5.39 -1.21
C ILE A 31 6.06 -4.34 -2.10
N ARG A 32 6.59 -3.26 -1.52
CA ARG A 32 7.25 -2.19 -2.26
C ARG A 32 8.41 -2.72 -3.10
N GLN A 33 9.30 -3.52 -2.50
CA GLN A 33 10.42 -4.14 -3.20
C GLN A 33 9.95 -4.99 -4.39
N VAL A 34 8.95 -5.84 -4.20
CA VAL A 34 8.44 -6.69 -5.28
C VAL A 34 7.83 -5.84 -6.41
N VAL A 35 7.02 -4.83 -6.09
CA VAL A 35 6.36 -4.00 -7.10
C VAL A 35 7.39 -3.17 -7.89
N GLU A 36 8.33 -2.52 -7.20
CA GLU A 36 9.37 -1.69 -7.81
C GLU A 36 10.37 -2.51 -8.63
N ASN A 37 10.73 -3.72 -8.18
CA ASN A 37 11.58 -4.64 -8.95
C ASN A 37 10.92 -5.11 -10.26
N ASN A 38 9.58 -5.02 -10.36
CA ASN A 38 8.84 -5.31 -11.59
C ASN A 38 8.63 -4.06 -12.47
N GLY A 39 9.23 -2.92 -12.12
CA GLY A 39 9.18 -1.68 -12.90
C GLY A 39 7.91 -0.85 -12.71
N TYR A 40 7.11 -1.14 -11.69
CA TYR A 40 5.91 -0.36 -11.35
C TYR A 40 6.16 0.55 -10.15
N ILE A 41 5.40 1.62 -10.05
CA ILE A 41 5.36 2.45 -8.84
C ILE A 41 4.46 1.75 -7.82
N CYS A 42 4.98 1.51 -6.62
CA CYS A 42 4.19 0.91 -5.56
C CYS A 42 3.18 1.94 -5.00
N PRO A 43 1.87 1.62 -4.92
CA PRO A 43 0.94 2.45 -4.18
C PRO A 43 1.34 2.55 -2.72
N GLU A 44 1.11 3.70 -2.10
CA GLU A 44 1.27 3.84 -0.66
C GLU A 44 0.19 3.05 0.06
N LEU A 45 0.60 2.27 1.06
CA LEU A 45 -0.31 1.47 1.87
C LEU A 45 -0.46 2.15 3.22
N CYS A 46 -1.68 2.48 3.60
CA CYS A 46 -1.95 3.13 4.87
C CYS A 46 -3.28 2.65 5.48
N SER A 47 -3.41 2.82 6.78
CA SER A 47 -4.67 2.72 7.48
C SER A 47 -5.54 3.96 7.23
N PRO A 48 -6.86 3.87 7.47
CA PRO A 48 -7.72 5.06 7.41
C PRO A 48 -7.27 6.16 8.34
N ASP A 49 -6.78 5.82 9.54
CA ASP A 49 -6.26 6.80 10.49
C ASP A 49 -5.02 7.51 9.93
N GLU A 50 -4.07 6.77 9.34
CA GLU A 50 -2.91 7.33 8.63
C GLU A 50 -3.32 8.19 7.41
N PHE A 51 -4.44 7.90 6.77
CA PHE A 51 -4.91 8.63 5.58
C PHE A 51 -5.67 9.92 5.93
N LEU A 52 -6.52 9.88 6.95
CA LEU A 52 -7.35 11.01 7.38
C LEU A 52 -6.56 12.00 8.27
N GLY A 53 -5.47 11.56 8.90
CA GLY A 53 -4.69 12.39 9.83
C GLY A 53 -5.40 12.61 11.16
N ASP A 54 -4.90 13.54 11.98
CA ASP A 54 -5.46 13.88 13.30
C ASP A 54 -6.83 14.61 13.25
N GLU A 55 -7.54 14.56 12.12
CA GLU A 55 -8.92 15.06 12.01
C GLU A 55 -9.93 13.97 12.35
N VAL A 56 -10.05 13.66 13.65
CA VAL A 56 -11.19 12.96 14.27
C VAL A 56 -11.68 13.67 15.53
#